data_AF-A0A2P2C153-F1
#
_entry.id   AF-A0A2P2C153-F1
#
_cell.length_a   1.000
_cell.length_b   1.000
_cell.length_c   1.000
_cell.angle_alpha   90.00
_cell.angle_beta   90.00
_cell.angle_gamma   90.00
#
_symmetry.space_group_name_H-M   'P 1'
#
loop_
_entity.id
_entity.type
_entity.pdbx_description
1 polymer ?
#
loop_
_entity_poly.entity_id
_entity_poly.type
_entity_poly.pdbx_seq_one_letter_code
_entity_poly.pdbx_strand_id
1 'polypeptide(L)'
;MTTAHALVQQAVRRDLERARILLSTQLTITKPRRQALAHHLIWLFDMVHPQDDDLAAAKHDVHHGARAFFASAERVPRRDLLLAVGVALDRLAERDDWIHLAEIAHLGRQVHWLVDGLESRVGDHVTRLLNPRANLPRVRLRGEVYRYRKDLLWGGTPAYTKSRPSVAG
;
A
#
# COMPACT_ATOMS: atom_id res chain seq x y z
N MET A 1 17.43 -2.15 11.68
CA MET A 1 16.61 -2.11 10.44
C MET A 1 17.39 -1.45 9.32
N THR A 2 17.36 -2.00 8.11
CA THR A 2 17.92 -1.31 6.93
C THR A 2 16.96 -0.21 6.47
N THR A 3 17.49 0.88 5.89
CA THR A 3 16.67 2.00 5.36
C THR A 3 15.59 1.53 4.38
N ALA A 4 15.87 0.49 3.60
CA ALA A 4 14.90 -0.09 2.68
C ALA A 4 13.71 -0.71 3.42
N HIS A 5 13.96 -1.49 4.49
CA HIS A 5 12.89 -2.11 5.27
C HIS A 5 11.91 -1.06 5.81
N ALA A 6 12.43 0.01 6.43
CA ALA A 6 11.61 1.11 6.96
C ALA A 6 10.74 1.78 5.89
N LEU A 7 11.29 1.98 4.68
CA LEU A 7 10.55 2.55 3.56
C LEU A 7 9.40 1.66 3.10
N VAL A 8 9.59 0.34 3.07
CA VAL A 8 8.51 -0.60 2.71
C VAL A 8 7.40 -0.54 3.75
N GLN A 9 7.75 -0.60 5.04
CA GLN A 9 6.78 -0.52 6.13
C GLN A 9 5.97 0.76 6.05
N GLN A 10 6.65 1.89 5.84
CA GLN A 10 6.00 3.19 5.69
C GLN A 10 5.05 3.19 4.47
N ALA A 11 5.49 2.66 3.32
CA ALA A 11 4.67 2.62 2.11
C ALA A 11 3.43 1.73 2.26
N VAL A 12 3.57 0.56 2.93
CA VAL A 12 2.45 -0.33 3.25
C VAL A 12 1.48 0.37 4.20
N ARG A 13 1.95 0.89 5.34
CA ARG A 13 1.11 1.62 6.31
C ARG A 13 0.39 2.80 5.64
N ARG A 14 1.08 3.58 4.80
CA ARG A 14 0.48 4.68 4.02
C ARG A 14 -0.69 4.21 3.16
N ASP A 15 -0.52 3.15 2.39
CA ASP A 15 -1.57 2.72 1.46
C ASP A 15 -2.71 1.96 2.16
N LEU A 16 -2.46 1.30 3.29
CA LEU A 16 -3.53 0.79 4.17
C LEU A 16 -4.34 1.93 4.78
N GLU A 17 -3.70 3.03 5.17
CA GLU A 17 -4.41 4.22 5.64
C GLU A 17 -5.25 4.87 4.54
N ARG A 18 -4.73 4.93 3.31
CA ARG A 18 -5.50 5.38 2.14
C ARG A 18 -6.70 4.48 1.89
N ALA A 19 -6.53 3.17 1.98
CA ALA A 19 -7.61 2.21 1.85
C ALA A 19 -8.68 2.43 2.94
N ARG A 20 -8.27 2.59 4.20
CA ARG A 20 -9.17 2.88 5.32
C ARG A 20 -9.99 4.14 5.06
N ILE A 21 -9.34 5.23 4.64
CA ILE A 21 -10.01 6.49 4.27
C ILE A 21 -11.00 6.29 3.13
N LEU A 22 -10.57 5.65 2.03
CA LEU A 22 -11.45 5.42 0.88
C LEU A 22 -12.67 4.59 1.28
N LEU A 23 -12.47 3.50 2.02
CA LEU A 23 -13.51 2.59 2.45
C LEU A 23 -14.47 3.23 3.47
N SER A 24 -14.02 4.19 4.28
CA SER A 24 -14.89 4.91 5.23
C SER A 24 -15.70 6.05 4.62
N THR A 25 -15.34 6.53 3.42
CA THR A 25 -16.12 7.57 2.74
C THR A 25 -17.55 7.10 2.39
N GLN A 26 -18.46 8.03 2.12
CA GLN A 26 -19.77 7.71 1.52
C GLN A 26 -19.74 7.73 -0.02
N LEU A 27 -18.57 7.90 -0.63
CA LEU A 27 -18.43 7.97 -2.09
C LEU A 27 -18.77 6.63 -2.74
N THR A 28 -19.41 6.70 -3.90
CA THR A 28 -19.60 5.54 -4.79
C THR A 28 -18.24 5.12 -5.34
N ILE A 29 -17.84 3.88 -5.05
CA ILE A 29 -16.58 3.31 -5.58
C ILE A 29 -16.90 2.56 -6.87
N THR A 30 -16.39 3.09 -7.98
CA THR A 30 -16.56 2.51 -9.31
C THR A 30 -15.97 1.09 -9.37
N LYS A 31 -16.51 0.23 -10.23
CA LYS A 31 -16.01 -1.14 -10.41
C LYS A 31 -14.49 -1.18 -10.68
N PRO A 32 -13.91 -0.39 -11.61
CA PRO A 32 -12.47 -0.39 -11.83
C PRO A 32 -11.66 -0.05 -10.57
N ARG A 33 -12.10 0.93 -9.78
CA ARG A 33 -11.44 1.30 -8.53
C ARG A 33 -11.56 0.21 -7.47
N ARG A 34 -12.72 -0.46 -7.34
CA ARG A 34 -12.87 -1.60 -6.42
C ARG A 34 -11.90 -2.72 -6.76
N GLN A 35 -11.82 -3.07 -8.04
CA GLN A 35 -10.91 -4.11 -8.52
C GLN A 35 -9.45 -3.73 -8.28
N ALA A 36 -9.08 -2.48 -8.60
CA ALA A 36 -7.74 -1.97 -8.36
C ALA A 36 -7.39 -1.99 -6.87
N LEU A 37 -8.30 -1.57 -5.99
CA LEU A 37 -8.10 -1.58 -4.54
C LEU A 37 -7.92 -3.00 -4.01
N ALA A 38 -8.80 -3.92 -4.39
CA ALA A 38 -8.72 -5.31 -3.96
C ALA A 38 -7.39 -5.97 -4.37
N HIS A 39 -7.01 -5.84 -5.64
CA HIS A 39 -5.71 -6.35 -6.12
C HIS A 39 -4.53 -5.69 -5.40
N HIS A 40 -4.63 -4.39 -5.10
CA HIS A 40 -3.57 -3.69 -4.38
C HIS A 40 -3.44 -4.17 -2.93
N LEU A 41 -4.55 -4.35 -2.21
CA LEU A 41 -4.53 -4.87 -0.83
C LEU A 41 -3.98 -6.29 -0.76
N ILE A 42 -4.39 -7.18 -1.68
CA ILE A 42 -3.83 -8.53 -1.78
C ILE A 42 -2.32 -8.46 -2.01
N TRP A 43 -1.87 -7.66 -2.98
CA TRP A 43 -0.45 -7.49 -3.24
C TRP A 43 0.34 -6.92 -2.03
N LEU A 44 -0.25 -5.99 -1.26
CA LEU A 44 0.37 -5.49 -0.04
C LEU A 44 0.56 -6.61 0.99
N PHE A 45 -0.46 -7.44 1.19
CA PHE A 45 -0.43 -8.52 2.17
C PHE A 45 0.35 -9.76 1.73
N ASP A 46 0.57 -9.95 0.43
CA ASP A 46 1.52 -10.96 -0.05
C ASP A 46 2.95 -10.68 0.43
N MET A 47 3.32 -9.40 0.64
CA MET A 47 4.61 -9.01 1.22
C MET A 47 4.67 -9.17 2.76
N VAL A 48 3.51 -9.30 3.42
CA VAL A 48 3.42 -9.49 4.87
C VAL A 48 3.68 -10.95 5.20
N HIS A 49 4.73 -11.20 6.00
CA HIS A 49 5.05 -12.51 6.55
C HIS A 49 4.56 -12.59 8.00
N PRO A 50 3.46 -13.30 8.28
CA PRO A 50 2.95 -13.41 9.64
C PRO A 50 3.91 -14.22 10.51
N GLN A 51 4.26 -13.66 11.66
CA GLN A 51 5.14 -14.28 12.66
C GLN A 51 4.33 -14.92 13.80
N ASP A 52 3.01 -14.68 13.83
CA ASP A 52 2.05 -15.21 14.79
C ASP A 52 0.67 -15.40 14.14
N ASP A 53 -0.22 -16.05 14.89
CA ASP A 53 -1.57 -16.37 14.45
C ASP A 53 -2.44 -15.11 14.29
N ASP A 54 -2.20 -14.06 15.08
CA ASP A 54 -2.95 -12.81 15.02
C ASP A 54 -2.72 -12.07 13.69
N LEU A 55 -1.46 -11.94 13.26
CA LEU A 55 -1.11 -11.34 11.98
C LEU A 55 -1.49 -12.24 10.81
N ALA A 56 -1.43 -13.57 11.00
CA ALA A 56 -1.92 -14.52 10.01
C ALA A 56 -3.44 -14.38 9.77
N ALA A 57 -4.21 -14.23 10.86
CA ALA A 57 -5.64 -13.98 10.80
C ALA A 57 -5.95 -12.63 10.15
N ALA A 58 -5.26 -11.56 10.55
CA ALA A 58 -5.44 -10.24 9.93
C ALA A 58 -5.15 -10.25 8.42
N LYS A 59 -4.10 -10.96 7.99
CA LYS A 59 -3.79 -11.17 6.57
C LYS A 59 -4.91 -11.94 5.87
N HIS A 60 -5.41 -13.02 6.47
CA HIS A 60 -6.52 -13.81 5.93
C HIS A 60 -7.78 -12.94 5.74
N ASP A 61 -8.14 -12.16 6.75
CA ASP A 61 -9.34 -11.31 6.74
C ASP A 61 -9.26 -10.22 5.67
N VAL A 62 -8.10 -9.58 5.50
CA VAL A 62 -7.90 -8.60 4.41
C VAL A 62 -8.01 -9.27 3.05
N HIS A 63 -7.42 -10.46 2.86
CA HIS A 63 -7.54 -11.21 1.60
C HIS A 63 -8.99 -11.58 1.30
N HIS A 64 -9.71 -12.11 2.29
CA HIS A 64 -11.11 -12.48 2.15
C HIS A 64 -11.99 -11.26 1.85
N GLY A 65 -11.87 -10.20 2.65
CA GLY A 65 -12.61 -8.95 2.46
C GLY A 65 -12.31 -8.29 1.12
N ALA A 66 -11.06 -8.29 0.66
CA ALA A 66 -10.68 -7.74 -0.64
C ALA A 66 -11.35 -8.50 -1.79
N ARG A 67 -11.41 -9.84 -1.72
CA ARG A 67 -12.09 -10.67 -2.72
C ARG A 67 -13.60 -10.46 -2.72
N ALA A 68 -14.23 -10.36 -1.54
CA ALA A 68 -15.66 -10.06 -1.44
C ALA A 68 -15.98 -8.66 -2.00
N PHE A 69 -15.17 -7.66 -1.67
CA PHE A 69 -15.31 -6.29 -2.16
C PHE A 69 -15.03 -6.15 -3.67
N PHE A 70 -14.14 -6.99 -4.22
CA PHE A 70 -13.97 -7.12 -5.66
C PHE A 70 -15.26 -7.61 -6.33
N ALA A 71 -15.88 -8.64 -5.76
CA ALA A 71 -17.04 -9.34 -6.33
C ALA A 71 -18.34 -8.52 -6.25
N SER A 72 -18.53 -7.71 -5.20
CA SER A 72 -19.79 -6.99 -4.97
C SER A 72 -19.61 -5.49 -4.74
N ALA A 73 -20.63 -4.72 -5.11
CA ALA A 73 -20.73 -3.28 -4.81
C ALA A 73 -21.45 -2.99 -3.49
N GLU A 74 -21.85 -4.04 -2.76
CA GLU A 74 -22.67 -3.93 -1.57
C GLU A 74 -21.94 -3.28 -0.39
N ARG A 75 -22.74 -2.74 0.53
CA ARG A 75 -22.26 -2.07 1.73
C ARG A 75 -21.55 -3.01 2.71
N VAL A 76 -22.00 -4.28 2.79
CA VAL A 76 -21.46 -5.26 3.75
C VAL A 76 -20.01 -5.61 3.42
N PRO A 77 -19.64 -6.06 2.21
CA PRO A 77 -18.24 -6.32 1.85
C PRO A 77 -17.32 -5.12 2.06
N ARG A 78 -17.81 -3.90 1.79
CA ARG A 78 -17.06 -2.66 2.04
C ARG A 78 -16.77 -2.45 3.52
N ARG A 79 -17.78 -2.63 4.39
CA ARG A 79 -17.64 -2.47 5.84
C ARG A 79 -16.70 -3.53 6.43
N ASP A 80 -16.86 -4.77 6.02
CA ASP A 80 -16.06 -5.87 6.56
C ASP A 80 -14.59 -5.72 6.15
N LEU A 81 -14.33 -5.29 4.90
CA LEU A 81 -12.98 -4.93 4.46
C LEU A 81 -12.40 -3.71 5.23
N LEU A 82 -13.23 -2.70 5.54
CA LEU A 82 -12.80 -1.57 6.36
C LEU A 82 -12.33 -2.01 7.75
N LEU A 83 -13.07 -2.92 8.39
CA LEU A 83 -12.72 -3.48 9.70
C LEU A 83 -11.43 -4.30 9.62
N ALA A 84 -11.31 -5.18 8.63
CA ALA A 84 -10.11 -5.98 8.42
C ALA A 84 -8.85 -5.12 8.21
N VAL A 85 -8.96 -4.06 7.39
CA VAL A 85 -7.86 -3.10 7.19
C VAL A 85 -7.51 -2.36 8.48
N GLY A 86 -8.50 -1.99 9.30
CA GLY A 86 -8.29 -1.37 10.60
C GLY A 86 -7.49 -2.27 11.55
N VAL A 87 -7.95 -3.51 11.75
CA VAL A 87 -7.27 -4.51 12.59
C VAL A 87 -5.84 -4.72 12.10
N ALA A 88 -5.64 -4.87 10.79
CA ALA A 88 -4.31 -5.10 10.26
C ALA A 88 -3.37 -3.90 10.42
N LEU A 89 -3.89 -2.66 10.32
CA LEU A 89 -3.10 -1.47 10.65
C LEU A 89 -2.60 -1.48 12.10
N ASP A 90 -3.47 -1.84 13.05
CA ASP A 90 -3.12 -1.91 14.46
C ASP A 90 -2.05 -2.99 14.70
N ARG A 91 -2.20 -4.19 14.14
CA ARG A 91 -1.22 -5.27 14.25
C ARG A 91 0.13 -4.95 13.62
N LEU A 92 0.13 -4.29 12.46
CA LEU A 92 1.37 -3.88 11.80
C LEU A 92 2.05 -2.69 12.49
N ALA A 93 1.36 -1.95 13.36
CA ALA A 93 1.94 -0.87 14.16
C ALA A 93 2.66 -1.39 15.41
N GLU A 94 2.25 -2.54 15.93
CA GLU A 94 2.86 -3.19 17.10
C GLU A 94 4.23 -3.82 16.82
N ARG A 95 4.60 -3.98 15.53
CA ARG A 95 5.77 -4.76 15.11
C ARG A 95 6.46 -4.17 13.90
N ASP A 96 7.74 -4.53 13.74
CA ASP A 96 8.60 -4.09 12.63
C ASP A 96 9.32 -5.24 11.90
N ASP A 97 8.93 -6.50 12.11
CA ASP A 97 9.58 -7.71 11.57
C ASP A 97 8.69 -8.53 10.61
N TRP A 98 7.64 -7.91 10.08
CA TRP A 98 6.62 -8.55 9.24
C TRP A 98 6.89 -8.46 7.73
N ILE A 99 8.02 -7.90 7.29
CA ILE A 99 8.48 -7.92 5.89
C ILE A 99 9.76 -8.74 5.77
N HIS A 100 9.78 -9.69 4.84
CA HIS A 100 10.97 -10.45 4.53
C HIS A 100 11.94 -9.64 3.65
N LEU A 101 13.24 -9.65 3.95
CA LEU A 101 14.27 -8.95 3.17
C LEU A 101 14.32 -9.39 1.69
N ALA A 102 13.93 -10.64 1.40
CA ALA A 102 13.87 -11.16 0.03
C ALA A 102 12.84 -10.42 -0.84
N GLU A 103 11.71 -9.98 -0.26
CA GLU A 103 10.70 -9.20 -0.98
C GLU A 103 11.25 -7.82 -1.39
N ILE A 104 12.17 -7.27 -0.60
CA ILE A 104 12.80 -5.97 -0.85
C ILE A 104 13.62 -5.99 -2.14
N ALA A 105 14.25 -7.12 -2.48
CA ALA A 105 15.06 -7.26 -3.69
C ALA A 105 14.24 -7.05 -4.98
N HIS A 106 12.92 -7.24 -4.93
CA HIS A 106 12.03 -7.04 -6.08
C HIS A 106 11.45 -5.61 -6.19
N LEU A 107 11.70 -4.75 -5.20
CA LEU A 107 11.11 -3.42 -5.12
C LEU A 107 11.74 -2.36 -6.00
N GLY A 108 12.89 -2.63 -6.65
CA GLY A 108 13.45 -1.71 -7.64
C GLY A 108 12.45 -1.34 -8.76
N ARG A 109 11.50 -2.25 -9.06
CA ARG A 109 10.39 -1.99 -10.00
C ARG A 109 9.25 -1.14 -9.41
N GLN A 110 9.12 -1.11 -8.09
CA GLN A 110 8.09 -0.41 -7.33
C GLN A 110 8.63 0.87 -6.67
N VAL A 111 9.77 1.38 -7.12
CA VAL A 111 10.45 2.51 -6.46
C VAL A 111 9.57 3.76 -6.33
N HIS A 112 8.73 4.04 -7.33
CA HIS A 112 7.79 5.16 -7.30
C HIS A 112 6.70 5.01 -6.24
N TRP A 113 6.31 3.77 -5.94
CA TRP A 113 5.41 3.48 -4.82
C TRP A 113 6.10 3.68 -3.47
N LEU A 114 7.36 3.27 -3.34
CA LEU A 114 8.13 3.45 -2.11
C LEU A 114 8.35 4.93 -1.77
N VAL A 115 8.71 5.73 -2.77
CA VAL A 115 9.05 7.15 -2.55
C VAL A 115 7.85 8.09 -2.55
N ASP A 116 6.65 7.58 -2.79
CA ASP A 116 5.45 8.41 -2.81
C ASP A 116 5.18 9.07 -1.46
N GLY A 117 5.05 10.39 -1.48
CA GLY A 117 4.88 11.20 -0.28
C GLY A 117 6.16 11.55 0.47
N LEU A 118 7.32 11.06 0.04
CA LEU A 118 8.60 11.54 0.52
C LEU A 118 8.92 12.92 -0.07
N GLU A 119 9.79 13.66 0.63
CA GLU A 119 10.39 14.87 0.07
C GLU A 119 11.18 14.53 -1.20
N SER A 120 11.10 15.39 -2.22
CA SER A 120 11.72 15.15 -3.53
C SER A 120 13.20 14.76 -3.44
N ARG A 121 13.98 15.43 -2.59
CA ARG A 121 15.40 15.13 -2.40
C ARG A 121 15.63 13.71 -1.86
N VAL A 122 14.81 13.28 -0.90
CA VAL A 122 14.87 11.93 -0.32
C VAL A 122 14.41 10.89 -1.34
N GLY A 123 13.32 11.17 -2.05
CA GLY A 123 12.80 10.29 -3.11
C GLY A 123 13.81 10.07 -4.24
N ASP A 124 14.49 11.13 -4.70
CA ASP A 124 15.53 11.05 -5.74
C ASP A 124 16.76 10.26 -5.27
N HIS A 125 17.13 10.40 -3.99
CA HIS A 125 18.22 9.64 -3.40
C HIS A 125 17.88 8.14 -3.36
N VAL A 126 16.72 7.77 -2.80
CA VAL A 126 16.23 6.39 -2.74
C VAL A 126 16.08 5.79 -4.14
N THR A 127 15.56 6.57 -5.10
CA THR A 127 15.40 6.13 -6.47
C THR A 127 16.73 5.74 -7.11
N ARG A 128 17.77 6.57 -6.94
CA ARG A 128 19.12 6.27 -7.43
C ARG A 128 19.74 5.07 -6.71
N LEU A 129 19.52 4.94 -5.40
CA LEU A 129 20.05 3.83 -4.61
C LEU A 129 19.46 2.47 -5.02
N LEU A 130 18.15 2.41 -5.28
CA LEU A 130 17.47 1.16 -5.68
C LEU A 130 17.60 0.85 -7.18
N ASN A 131 18.00 1.83 -7.99
CA ASN A 131 18.14 1.69 -9.44
C ASN A 131 19.45 2.33 -9.97
N PRO A 132 20.63 1.94 -9.45
CA PRO A 132 21.89 2.65 -9.73
C PRO A 132 22.34 2.53 -11.20
N ARG A 133 21.87 1.50 -11.92
CA ARG A 133 22.18 1.25 -13.33
C ARG A 133 20.95 1.34 -14.24
N ALA A 134 19.83 1.88 -13.75
CA ALA A 134 18.60 1.87 -14.54
C ALA A 134 18.64 2.89 -15.67
N ASN A 135 18.23 2.44 -16.85
CA ASN A 135 17.97 3.28 -18.01
C ASN A 135 16.88 4.32 -17.67
N LEU A 136 17.24 5.61 -17.69
CA LEU A 136 16.37 6.74 -17.29
C LEU A 136 14.97 6.70 -17.94
N PRO A 137 14.84 6.48 -19.26
CA PRO A 137 13.55 6.20 -19.91
C PRO A 137 12.68 5.14 -19.21
N ARG A 138 13.26 4.01 -18.80
CA ARG A 138 12.51 2.94 -18.10
C ARG A 138 12.03 3.39 -16.72
N VAL A 139 12.83 4.18 -16.01
CA VAL A 139 12.44 4.73 -14.70
C VAL A 139 11.27 5.71 -14.88
N ARG A 140 11.32 6.58 -15.89
CA ARG A 140 10.23 7.53 -16.21
C ARG A 140 8.92 6.82 -16.56
N LEU A 141 8.98 5.82 -17.44
CA LEU A 141 7.82 5.01 -17.81
C LEU A 141 7.17 4.34 -16.59
N ARG A 142 7.97 3.76 -15.69
CA ARG A 142 7.44 3.19 -14.44
C ARG A 142 6.78 4.24 -13.55
N GLY A 143 7.26 5.48 -13.58
CA GLY A 143 6.65 6.59 -12.85
C GLY A 143 5.28 6.97 -13.40
N GLU A 144 5.12 6.95 -14.73
CA GLU A 144 3.82 7.16 -15.38
C GLU A 144 2.83 6.05 -15.05
N VAL A 145 3.25 4.79 -15.15
CA VAL A 145 2.42 3.63 -14.76
C VAL A 145 2.00 3.73 -13.29
N TYR A 146 2.93 4.10 -12.42
CA TYR A 146 2.63 4.34 -11.01
C TYR A 146 1.60 5.47 -10.82
N ARG A 147 1.78 6.61 -11.47
CA ARG A 147 0.83 7.74 -11.39
C ARG A 147 -0.56 7.35 -11.85
N TYR A 148 -0.66 6.63 -12.97
CA TYR A 148 -1.92 6.10 -13.46
C TYR A 148 -2.59 5.18 -12.44
N ARG A 149 -1.85 4.23 -11.86
CA ARG A 149 -2.39 3.33 -10.81
C ARG A 149 -2.80 4.09 -9.56
N LYS A 150 -1.99 5.07 -9.12
CA LYS A 150 -2.28 5.94 -7.98
C LYS A 150 -3.56 6.73 -8.19
N ASP A 151 -3.76 7.28 -9.39
CA ASP A 151 -4.96 8.01 -9.74
C ASP A 151 -6.20 7.10 -9.83
N LEU A 152 -6.06 5.91 -10.40
CA LEU A 152 -7.13 4.92 -10.41
C LEU A 152 -7.57 4.55 -8.98
N LEU A 153 -6.61 4.33 -8.08
CA LEU A 153 -6.87 3.98 -6.69
C LEU A 153 -7.46 5.14 -5.89
N TRP A 154 -6.81 6.30 -5.93
CA TRP A 154 -7.03 7.38 -4.96
C TRP A 154 -7.56 8.68 -5.58
N GLY A 155 -7.53 8.83 -6.91
CA GLY A 155 -7.84 10.07 -7.64
C GLY A 155 -9.24 10.61 -7.33
N GLY A 156 -9.33 11.90 -7.02
CA GLY A 156 -10.59 12.55 -6.64
C GLY A 156 -11.16 12.09 -5.29
N THR A 157 -10.34 11.50 -4.41
CA THR A 157 -10.77 11.06 -3.08
C THR A 157 -9.88 11.69 -1.98
N PRO A 158 -10.37 11.80 -0.73
CA PRO A 158 -9.56 12.25 0.39
C PRO A 158 -8.30 11.40 0.65
N ALA A 159 -8.27 10.15 0.17
CA ALA A 159 -7.12 9.28 0.32
C ALA A 159 -5.91 9.74 -0.51
N TYR A 160 -6.10 10.54 -1.56
CA TYR A 160 -5.01 10.92 -2.48
C TYR A 160 -3.86 11.67 -1.79
N THR A 161 -4.21 12.51 -0.82
CA THR A 161 -3.28 13.44 -0.16
C THR A 161 -2.63 12.84 1.08
N LYS A 162 -3.07 11.67 1.55
CA LYS A 162 -2.45 11.00 2.68
C LYS A 162 -1.09 10.47 2.25
N SER A 163 -0.05 11.26 2.53
CA SER A 163 1.30 11.03 2.00
C SER A 163 2.36 11.08 3.10
N ARG A 164 2.04 11.54 4.31
CA ARG A 164 2.97 11.67 5.43
C ARG A 164 2.59 10.77 6.60
N PRO A 165 3.53 9.99 7.17
CA PRO A 165 3.39 9.57 8.55
C PRO A 165 3.43 10.82 9.44
N SER A 166 2.60 10.83 10.48
CA SER A 166 2.79 11.75 11.59
C SER A 166 4.18 11.47 12.16
N VAL A 167 5.13 12.37 11.93
CA VAL A 167 6.32 12.40 12.78
C VAL A 167 5.81 12.90 14.11
N ALA A 168 5.64 12.01 15.08
CA ALA A 168 5.49 12.41 16.47
C ALA A 168 6.76 13.23 16.80
N GLY A 169 6.56 14.52 17.07
CA GLY A 169 7.58 15.40 17.63
C GLY A 169 7.75 15.16 19.11
#